data_AF-A0AAU9XU91-F1
#
_entry.id   AF-A0AAU9XU91-F1
#
_cell.length_a   1.000
_cell.length_b   1.000
_cell.length_c   1.000
_cell.angle_alpha   90.00
_cell.angle_beta   90.00
_cell.angle_gamma   90.00
#
_symmetry.space_group_name_H-M   'P 1'
#
loop_
_entity.id
_entity.type
_entity.pdbx_description
1 polymer ?
#
loop_
_entity_poly.entity_id
_entity_poly.type
_entity_poly.pdbx_seq_one_letter_code
_entity_poly.pdbx_strand_id
1 'polypeptide(L)'
;MSSKRVKQKETVEEDFEAFVRHQLSSISDDLKEMKGTQVIIQRNIESLQNSTGKDCIAKLRDIIENDLQLQSNIENAYRIGPFKNDGTPRPILAKVLYCPEWFKVIEKKRDLRDGVPVLDDLIWEDRQKKKQMRSVMKKAFEAGKR
;
A
#
# COMPACT_ATOMS: atom_id res chain seq x y z
N MET A 1 -37.34 42.55 56.21
CA MET A 1 -37.32 42.55 54.73
C MET A 1 -35.97 42.04 54.23
N SER A 2 -35.70 40.73 54.28
CA SER A 2 -34.44 40.20 53.72
C SER A 2 -34.55 38.70 53.40
N SER A 3 -35.19 38.35 52.27
CA SER A 3 -35.18 36.97 51.76
C SER A 3 -35.31 36.88 50.22
N LYS A 4 -34.84 37.89 49.47
CA LYS A 4 -34.92 37.89 47.99
C LYS A 4 -33.60 37.71 47.24
N ARG A 5 -32.45 37.61 47.92
CA ARG A 5 -31.12 37.51 47.25
C ARG A 5 -30.52 36.11 47.13
N VAL A 6 -31.09 35.09 47.78
CA VAL A 6 -30.52 33.73 47.77
C VAL A 6 -30.96 32.93 46.53
N LYS A 7 -32.22 33.08 46.12
CA LYS A 7 -32.83 32.26 45.05
C LYS A 7 -32.33 32.52 43.62
N GLN A 8 -31.73 33.68 43.33
CA GLN A 8 -31.21 33.99 41.99
C GLN A 8 -29.76 33.52 41.79
N LYS A 9 -29.02 33.23 42.86
CA LYS A 9 -27.64 32.73 42.77
C LYS A 9 -27.61 31.23 42.47
N GLU A 10 -28.46 30.45 43.14
CA GLU A 10 -28.56 28.99 42.92
C GLU A 10 -28.97 28.65 41.48
N THR A 11 -29.96 29.35 40.90
CA THR A 11 -30.44 29.06 39.53
C THR A 11 -29.41 29.35 38.44
N VAL A 12 -28.54 30.35 38.65
CA VAL A 12 -27.49 30.70 37.67
C VAL A 12 -26.29 29.75 37.79
N GLU A 13 -25.99 29.28 39.01
CA GLU A 13 -24.98 28.24 39.23
C GLU A 13 -25.43 26.89 38.64
N GLU A 14 -26.71 26.53 38.77
CA GLU A 14 -27.28 25.32 38.14
C GLU A 14 -27.20 25.36 36.60
N ASP A 15 -27.47 26.51 35.98
CA ASP A 15 -27.36 26.69 34.52
C ASP A 15 -25.92 26.61 34.02
N PHE A 16 -24.96 27.19 34.78
CA PHE A 16 -23.54 27.08 34.44
C PHE A 16 -23.02 25.66 34.63
N GLU A 17 -23.42 25.00 35.72
CA GLU A 17 -23.05 23.61 35.98
C GLU A 17 -23.61 22.67 34.91
N ALA A 18 -24.87 22.86 34.50
CA ALA A 18 -25.49 22.11 33.41
C ALA A 18 -24.73 22.30 32.08
N PHE A 19 -24.34 23.54 31.77
CA PHE A 19 -23.54 23.85 30.59
C PHE A 19 -22.17 23.15 30.61
N VAL A 20 -21.45 23.23 31.73
CA VAL A 20 -20.14 22.58 31.89
C VAL A 20 -20.26 21.06 31.78
N ARG A 21 -21.28 20.45 32.42
CA ARG A 21 -21.55 19.02 32.33
C ARG A 21 -21.84 18.58 30.90
N HIS A 22 -22.62 19.35 30.15
CA HIS A 22 -22.90 19.07 28.74
C HIS A 22 -21.62 19.12 27.89
N GLN A 23 -20.78 20.15 28.05
CA GLN A 23 -19.51 20.26 27.33
C GLN A 23 -18.56 19.10 27.64
N LEU A 24 -18.43 18.73 28.92
CA LEU A 24 -17.60 17.59 29.33
C LEU A 24 -18.13 16.26 28.81
N SER A 25 -19.46 16.09 28.72
CA SER A 25 -20.06 14.89 28.13
C SER A 25 -19.76 14.80 26.63
N SER A 26 -19.91 15.90 25.89
CA SER A 26 -19.59 15.97 24.47
C SER A 26 -18.12 15.59 24.21
N ILE A 27 -17.19 16.18 24.99
CA ILE A 27 -15.76 15.86 24.89
C ILE A 27 -15.51 14.38 25.23
N SER A 28 -16.21 13.83 26.22
CA SER A 28 -16.07 12.42 26.60
C SER A 28 -16.51 11.47 25.48
N ASP A 29 -17.58 11.81 24.78
CA ASP A 29 -18.11 10.99 23.68
C ASP A 29 -17.20 11.08 22.44
N ASP A 30 -16.69 12.27 22.11
CA ASP A 30 -15.68 12.45 21.06
C ASP A 30 -14.42 11.62 21.36
N LEU A 31 -13.96 11.61 22.62
CA LEU A 31 -12.81 10.80 23.03
C LEU A 31 -13.07 9.29 22.93
N LYS A 32 -14.30 8.83 23.16
CA LYS A 32 -14.67 7.41 22.96
C LYS A 32 -14.65 7.06 21.48
N GLU A 33 -15.17 7.93 20.61
CA GLU A 33 -15.17 7.73 19.17
C GLU A 33 -13.75 7.72 18.60
N MET A 34 -12.90 8.66 19.03
CA MET A 34 -11.47 8.70 18.69
C MET A 34 -10.74 7.44 19.14
N LYS A 35 -11.02 6.92 20.34
CA LYS A 35 -10.45 5.64 20.80
C LYS A 35 -10.94 4.47 19.97
N GLY A 36 -12.23 4.45 19.60
CA GLY A 36 -12.79 3.42 18.74
C GLY A 36 -12.12 3.38 17.36
N THR A 37 -11.95 4.54 16.72
CA THR A 37 -11.25 4.66 15.43
C THR A 37 -9.77 4.27 15.56
N GLN A 38 -9.10 4.65 16.65
CA GLN A 38 -7.72 4.24 16.92
C GLN A 38 -7.58 2.72 17.03
N VAL A 39 -8.50 2.04 17.72
CA VAL A 39 -8.51 0.57 17.83
C VAL A 39 -8.72 -0.10 16.47
N ILE A 40 -9.59 0.46 15.61
CA ILE A 40 -9.80 -0.03 14.24
C ILE A 40 -8.53 0.14 13.40
N ILE A 41 -7.87 1.30 13.48
CA ILE A 41 -6.61 1.56 12.78
C ILE A 41 -5.53 0.59 13.25
N GLN A 42 -5.39 0.36 14.56
CA GLN A 42 -4.44 -0.59 15.12
C GLN A 42 -4.71 -2.02 14.61
N ARG A 43 -5.97 -2.49 14.64
CA ARG A 43 -6.33 -3.78 14.06
C ARG A 43 -6.04 -3.88 12.56
N ASN A 44 -6.28 -2.81 11.81
CA ASN A 44 -5.99 -2.78 10.38
C ASN A 44 -4.48 -2.86 10.13
N ILE A 45 -3.66 -2.14 10.89
CA ILE A 45 -2.20 -2.22 10.83
C ILE A 45 -1.71 -3.62 11.20
N GLU A 46 -2.22 -4.20 12.28
CA GLU A 46 -1.92 -5.57 12.67
C GLU A 46 -2.36 -6.58 11.61
N SER A 47 -3.53 -6.39 10.98
CA SER A 47 -3.98 -7.25 9.88
C SER A 47 -3.10 -7.13 8.64
N LEU A 48 -2.59 -5.93 8.34
CA LEU A 48 -1.65 -5.70 7.24
C LEU A 48 -0.30 -6.37 7.53
N GLN A 49 0.19 -6.30 8.78
CA GLN A 49 1.41 -6.95 9.23
C GLN A 49 1.27 -8.48 9.32
N ASN A 50 0.13 -8.98 9.79
CA ASN A 50 -0.18 -10.39 9.99
C ASN A 50 -0.76 -11.08 8.75
N SER A 51 -1.00 -10.35 7.66
CA SER A 51 -1.36 -10.92 6.35
C SER A 51 -0.17 -11.62 5.67
N THR A 52 0.52 -12.49 6.40
CA THR A 52 1.09 -13.76 5.94
C THR A 52 1.58 -13.75 4.50
N GLY A 53 2.49 -12.84 4.21
CA GLY A 53 3.12 -12.72 2.91
C GLY A 53 4.43 -12.03 3.16
N LYS A 54 5.52 -12.82 3.24
CA LYS A 54 6.90 -12.32 3.30
C LYS A 54 7.01 -10.97 2.58
N ASP A 55 7.62 -10.01 3.26
CA ASP A 55 7.89 -8.66 2.76
C ASP A 55 8.22 -8.74 1.26
N CYS A 56 7.45 -7.99 0.44
CA CYS A 56 7.59 -8.04 -1.01
C CYS A 56 9.02 -7.67 -1.42
N ILE A 57 9.67 -6.79 -0.64
CA ILE A 57 11.07 -6.43 -0.83
C ILE A 57 11.96 -7.64 -0.57
N ALA A 58 11.81 -8.31 0.57
CA ALA A 58 12.61 -9.49 0.92
C ALA A 58 12.45 -10.62 -0.11
N LYS A 59 11.23 -10.88 -0.59
CA LYS A 59 10.98 -11.87 -1.65
C LYS A 59 11.67 -11.51 -2.96
N LEU A 60 11.58 -10.26 -3.38
CA LEU A 60 12.22 -9.83 -4.62
C LEU A 60 13.74 -9.87 -4.49
N ARG A 61 14.30 -9.49 -3.33
CA ARG A 61 15.74 -9.64 -3.06
C ARG A 61 16.16 -11.10 -3.16
N ASP A 62 15.44 -12.00 -2.51
CA ASP A 62 15.71 -13.44 -2.53
C ASP A 62 15.74 -13.99 -3.97
N ILE A 63 14.77 -13.62 -4.81
CA ILE A 63 14.73 -14.04 -6.22
C ILE A 63 15.90 -13.43 -7.01
N ILE A 64 16.15 -12.12 -6.89
CA ILE A 64 17.17 -11.44 -7.68
C ILE A 64 18.59 -11.91 -7.26
N GLU A 65 18.81 -12.16 -5.98
CA GLU A 65 20.09 -12.60 -5.44
C GLU A 65 20.33 -14.10 -5.71
N ASN A 66 19.36 -14.97 -5.45
CA ASN A 66 19.55 -16.42 -5.61
C ASN A 66 19.42 -16.89 -7.05
N ASP A 67 18.47 -16.35 -7.82
CA ASP A 67 18.24 -16.82 -9.20
C ASP A 67 19.16 -16.09 -10.18
N LEU A 68 19.28 -14.76 -10.06
CA LEU A 68 20.00 -13.95 -11.03
C LEU A 68 21.44 -13.62 -10.61
N GLN A 69 21.81 -13.86 -9.34
CA GLN A 69 23.10 -13.50 -8.74
C GLN A 69 23.40 -12.00 -8.90
N LEU A 70 22.37 -11.18 -8.72
CA LEU A 70 22.46 -9.72 -8.81
C LEU A 70 22.13 -9.11 -7.46
N GLN A 71 22.78 -7.99 -7.15
CA GLN A 71 22.33 -7.10 -6.09
C GLN A 71 21.48 -6.00 -6.71
N SER A 72 20.30 -5.76 -6.12
CA SER A 72 19.37 -4.73 -6.57
C SER A 72 18.89 -3.90 -5.40
N ASN A 73 19.03 -2.58 -5.52
CA ASN A 73 18.52 -1.63 -4.55
C ASN A 73 17.03 -1.33 -4.80
N ILE A 74 16.17 -2.18 -4.23
CA ILE A 74 14.71 -1.99 -4.26
C ILE A 74 14.35 -0.92 -3.24
N GLU A 75 13.78 0.19 -3.72
CA GLU A 75 13.28 1.30 -2.90
C GLU A 75 11.95 0.92 -2.25
N ASN A 76 11.03 0.34 -3.04
CA ASN A 76 9.71 -0.04 -2.57
C ASN A 76 9.16 -1.22 -3.37
N ALA A 77 8.34 -2.06 -2.73
CA ALA A 77 7.61 -3.13 -3.41
C ALA A 77 6.27 -3.41 -2.73
N TYR A 78 5.22 -3.56 -3.52
CA TYR A 78 3.88 -3.85 -3.02
C TYR A 78 3.06 -4.66 -4.03
N ARG A 79 2.02 -5.34 -3.54
CA ARG A 79 1.11 -6.09 -4.41
C ARG A 79 0.06 -5.17 -5.02
N ILE A 80 -0.20 -5.36 -6.32
CA ILE A 80 -1.19 -4.57 -7.05
C ILE A 80 -2.43 -5.39 -7.34
N GLY A 81 -3.57 -4.70 -7.33
CA GLY A 81 -4.86 -5.22 -7.76
C GLY A 81 -5.67 -5.87 -6.63
N PRO A 82 -6.95 -6.15 -6.91
CA PRO A 82 -7.84 -6.81 -5.97
C PRO A 82 -7.35 -8.23 -5.67
N PHE A 83 -7.64 -8.70 -4.45
CA PHE A 83 -7.44 -10.10 -4.11
C PHE A 83 -8.36 -10.97 -4.97
N LYS A 84 -7.83 -12.03 -5.56
CA LYS A 84 -8.59 -13.00 -6.36
C LYS A 84 -8.73 -14.29 -5.56
N ASN A 85 -9.93 -14.85 -5.54
CA ASN A 85 -10.21 -16.13 -4.87
C ASN A 85 -9.75 -17.35 -5.70
N ASP A 86 -9.32 -17.11 -6.94
CA ASP A 86 -8.93 -18.15 -7.91
C ASP A 86 -7.55 -18.78 -7.63
N GLY A 87 -6.96 -18.53 -6.46
CA GLY A 87 -5.63 -19.00 -6.07
C GLY A 87 -4.46 -18.35 -6.82
N THR A 88 -4.72 -17.52 -7.84
CA THR A 88 -3.67 -16.81 -8.59
C THR A 88 -3.02 -15.73 -7.71
N PRO A 89 -1.70 -15.72 -7.54
CA PRO A 89 -1.03 -14.71 -6.73
C PRO A 89 -1.15 -13.33 -7.37
N ARG A 90 -1.38 -12.30 -6.53
CA ARG A 90 -1.36 -10.90 -6.99
C ARG A 90 0.04 -10.50 -7.47
N PRO A 91 0.15 -9.75 -8.59
CA PRO A 91 1.41 -9.23 -9.07
C PRO A 91 2.05 -8.29 -8.04
N ILE A 92 3.37 -8.25 -8.02
CA ILE A 92 4.16 -7.32 -7.20
C ILE A 92 4.68 -6.23 -8.14
N LEU A 93 4.42 -4.96 -7.82
CA LEU A 93 5.10 -3.84 -8.43
C LEU A 93 6.26 -3.43 -7.53
N ALA A 94 7.44 -3.29 -8.13
CA ALA A 94 8.63 -2.84 -7.45
C ALA A 94 9.15 -1.55 -8.09
N LYS A 95 9.62 -0.65 -7.25
CA LYS A 95 10.38 0.53 -7.63
C LYS A 95 11.85 0.28 -7.29
N VAL A 96 12.69 0.30 -8.32
CA VAL A 96 14.14 0.14 -8.18
C VAL A 96 14.78 1.51 -8.27
N LEU A 97 15.72 1.80 -7.36
CA LEU A 97 16.36 3.12 -7.29
C LEU A 97 17.24 3.40 -8.51
N TYR A 98 17.92 2.36 -9.02
CA TYR A 98 18.90 2.49 -10.10
C TYR A 98 18.49 1.68 -11.35
N CYS A 99 18.22 2.40 -12.43
CA CYS A 99 17.66 1.83 -13.67
C CYS A 99 18.60 0.81 -14.38
N PRO A 100 19.93 0.98 -14.42
CA PRO A 100 20.83 0.00 -15.05
C PRO A 100 20.83 -1.38 -14.37
N GLU A 101 20.62 -1.45 -13.06
CA GLU A 101 20.44 -2.72 -12.35
C GLU A 101 19.17 -3.43 -12.83
N TRP A 102 18.09 -2.68 -13.04
CA TRP A 102 16.84 -3.22 -13.56
C TRP A 102 16.97 -3.75 -15.00
N PHE A 103 17.73 -3.06 -15.86
CA PHE A 103 17.98 -3.56 -17.21
C PHE A 103 18.66 -4.93 -17.21
N LYS A 104 19.64 -5.16 -16.31
CA LYS A 104 20.29 -6.47 -16.15
C LYS A 104 19.31 -7.55 -15.69
N VAL A 105 18.39 -7.21 -14.78
CA VAL A 105 17.32 -8.11 -14.34
C VAL A 105 16.41 -8.47 -15.51
N ILE A 106 16.00 -7.49 -16.32
CA ILE A 106 15.12 -7.71 -17.48
C ILE A 106 15.81 -8.53 -18.58
N GLU A 107 17.11 -8.35 -18.78
CA GLU A 107 17.91 -9.15 -19.73
C GLU A 107 17.98 -10.61 -19.29
N LYS A 108 18.30 -10.86 -18.01
CA LYS A 108 18.45 -12.19 -17.43
C LYS A 108 17.14 -12.83 -16.98
N LYS A 109 15.98 -12.19 -17.18
CA LYS A 109 14.69 -12.74 -16.72
C LYS A 109 14.34 -14.10 -17.32
N ARG A 110 14.99 -14.49 -18.43
CA ARG A 110 14.85 -15.82 -19.03
C ARG A 110 15.49 -16.92 -18.18
N ASP A 111 16.40 -16.56 -17.28
CA ASP A 111 17.17 -17.47 -16.42
C ASP A 111 16.49 -17.71 -15.05
N LEU A 112 15.32 -17.10 -14.81
CA LEU A 112 14.54 -17.29 -13.59
C LEU A 112 14.01 -18.72 -13.48
N ARG A 113 14.24 -19.38 -12.33
CA ARG A 113 14.01 -20.81 -12.13
C ARG A 113 12.52 -21.21 -12.18
N ASP A 114 11.65 -20.35 -11.68
CA ASP A 114 10.23 -20.65 -11.50
C ASP A 114 9.34 -20.18 -12.66
N GLY A 115 9.94 -19.71 -13.77
CA GLY A 115 9.18 -19.17 -14.90
C GLY A 115 8.34 -17.94 -14.55
N VAL A 116 8.73 -17.22 -13.48
CA VAL A 116 8.01 -16.02 -13.01
C VAL A 116 8.05 -14.94 -14.10
N PRO A 117 6.89 -14.46 -14.58
CA PRO A 117 6.86 -13.46 -15.64
C PRO A 117 7.28 -12.10 -15.08
N VAL A 118 8.38 -11.55 -15.62
CA VAL A 118 8.84 -10.19 -15.32
C VAL A 118 8.59 -9.27 -16.51
N LEU A 119 7.90 -8.16 -16.25
CA LEU A 119 7.48 -7.17 -17.22
C LEU A 119 7.81 -5.77 -16.71
N ASP A 120 8.20 -4.88 -17.63
CA ASP A 120 8.32 -3.46 -17.34
C ASP A 120 6.93 -2.86 -17.18
N ASP A 121 6.79 -1.96 -16.19
CA ASP A 121 5.58 -1.18 -16.03
C ASP A 121 5.57 0.00 -17.01
N LEU A 122 5.20 -0.29 -18.26
CA LEU A 122 5.09 0.69 -19.32
C LEU A 122 3.70 1.34 -19.32
N ILE A 123 3.64 2.61 -19.71
CA ILE A 123 2.38 3.28 -20.05
C ILE A 123 1.69 2.62 -21.26
N TRP A 124 0.39 2.85 -21.41
CA TRP A 124 -0.43 2.19 -22.42
C TRP A 124 0.07 2.42 -23.85
N GLU A 125 0.46 3.67 -24.16
CA GLU A 125 0.94 4.09 -25.47
C GLU A 125 2.18 3.30 -25.89
N ASP A 126 3.13 3.15 -24.97
CA ASP A 126 4.38 2.43 -25.22
C ASP A 126 4.15 0.92 -25.31
N ARG A 127 3.18 0.36 -24.56
CA ARG A 127 2.73 -1.02 -24.76
C ARG A 127 2.20 -1.24 -26.18
N GLN A 128 1.41 -0.30 -26.72
CA GLN A 128 0.90 -0.40 -28.09
C GLN A 128 2.02 -0.32 -29.12
N LYS A 129 2.94 0.63 -28.99
CA LYS A 129 4.12 0.72 -29.87
C LYS A 129 4.94 -0.57 -29.85
N LYS A 130 5.22 -1.11 -28.66
CA LYS A 130 5.95 -2.37 -28.49
C LYS A 130 5.21 -3.55 -29.14
N LYS A 131 3.88 -3.58 -29.09
CA LYS A 131 3.04 -4.61 -29.73
C LYS A 131 3.14 -4.55 -31.25
N GLN A 132 3.12 -3.36 -31.85
CA GLN A 132 3.28 -3.17 -33.29
C GLN A 132 4.65 -3.65 -33.77
N MET A 133 5.72 -3.31 -33.02
CA MET A 133 7.09 -3.72 -33.32
C MET A 133 7.30 -5.23 -33.36
N ARG A 134 6.55 -6.02 -32.57
CA ARG A 134 6.68 -7.48 -32.55
C ARG A 134 6.51 -8.12 -33.93
N SER A 135 5.58 -7.60 -34.73
CA SER A 135 5.33 -8.09 -36.09
C SER A 135 6.53 -7.88 -37.01
N VAL A 136 7.17 -6.71 -36.92
CA VAL A 136 8.35 -6.35 -37.69
C VAL A 136 9.55 -7.18 -37.24
N MET A 137 9.76 -7.30 -35.93
CA MET A 137 10.83 -8.12 -35.35
C MET A 137 10.70 -9.59 -35.72
N LYS A 138 9.48 -10.14 -35.71
CA LYS A 138 9.23 -11.52 -36.12
C LYS A 138 9.65 -11.77 -37.58
N LYS A 139 9.24 -10.88 -38.49
CA LYS A 139 9.66 -10.96 -39.91
C LYS A 139 11.16 -10.84 -40.09
N ALA A 140 11.81 -9.93 -39.36
CA ALA A 140 13.26 -9.76 -39.43
C ALA A 140 14.00 -11.01 -38.94
N PHE A 141 13.53 -11.60 -37.84
CA PHE A 141 14.08 -12.83 -37.28
C PHE A 141 13.91 -14.03 -38.23
N GLU A 142 12.72 -14.20 -38.82
CA GLU A 142 12.45 -15.24 -39.84
C GLU A 142 13.31 -15.05 -41.11
N ALA A 143 13.65 -13.80 -41.44
CA ALA A 143 14.58 -13.47 -42.52
C ALA A 143 16.07 -13.63 -42.15
N GLY A 144 16.38 -14.17 -40.96
CA GLY A 144 17.75 -14.43 -40.51
C GLY A 144 18.52 -13.20 -40.03
N LYS A 145 17.85 -12.05 -39.85
CA LYS A 145 18.47 -10.85 -39.27
C LYS A 145 18.46 -10.99 -37.75
N ARG A 146 19.65 -11.07 -37.15
CA ARG A 146 19.87 -11.08 -35.69
C ARG A 146 20.27 -9.70 -35.20
#